data_AF-A0A8S0UU53-F1
#
_entry.id   AF-A0A8S0UU53-F1
#
_cell.length_a   1.000
_cell.length_b   1.000
_cell.length_c   1.000
_cell.angle_alpha   90.00
_cell.angle_beta   90.00
_cell.angle_gamma   90.00
#
_symmetry.space_group_name_H-M   'P 1'
#
loop_
_entity.id
_entity.type
_entity.pdbx_description
1 polymer ?
#
loop_
_entity_poly.entity_id
_entity_poly.type
_entity_poly.pdbx_seq_one_letter_code
_entity_poly.pdbx_strand_id
1 'polypeptide(L)'
;MLSSFIVLLNYAEGKTDYRARIRMINQDKNKYNTPKYRFVVRFSNQDIVAQIVSASIAGDMVLAAAYAHELPHYGVEVGLTNYAAAYCTGLLLARRVLKALEMDEEYEGNVEATGEDFSVEPAESRRPFRALLDVGLVRTTTGNRVFGALKGALDGGLDIPHSDKRFAGYNKESKQLDPEVHRKYIYGGHVAAYMRTLEEDEPEKYQSHFSEYIMRGVDADGLEEMYKKVHAAIRADPTPKKSEKQPPKEHKRYNLKKLTYEERKAKLIERLNALNAAAGDDDEEDDD
;
A
#
# COMPACT_ATOMS: atom_id res chain seq x y z
N MET A 1 41.23 -11.70 -2.80
CA MET A 1 40.18 -10.73 -2.42
C MET A 1 38.85 -11.19 -3.02
N LEU A 2 38.14 -12.09 -2.34
CA LEU A 2 36.74 -12.37 -2.66
C LEU A 2 35.89 -11.37 -1.88
N SER A 3 35.57 -10.24 -2.51
CA SER A 3 34.60 -9.31 -1.96
C SER A 3 33.22 -9.92 -2.12
N SER A 4 32.84 -10.79 -1.18
CA SER A 4 31.47 -11.27 -1.05
C SER A 4 30.63 -10.11 -0.51
N PHE A 5 30.22 -9.19 -1.40
CA PHE A 5 29.12 -8.28 -1.11
C PHE A 5 27.86 -9.14 -0.97
N ILE A 6 27.57 -9.59 0.25
CA ILE A 6 26.24 -10.09 0.59
C ILE A 6 25.32 -8.87 0.50
N VAL A 7 24.72 -8.71 -0.67
CA VAL A 7 23.69 -7.71 -0.88
C VAL A 7 22.47 -8.16 -0.07
N LEU A 8 21.93 -7.26 0.76
CA LEU A 8 20.71 -7.51 1.52
C LEU A 8 19.59 -7.93 0.57
N LEU A 9 18.88 -9.02 0.85
CA LEU A 9 17.87 -9.61 -0.05
C LEU A 9 16.87 -8.57 -0.58
N ASN A 10 16.27 -7.75 0.29
CA ASN A 10 15.30 -6.73 -0.14
C ASN A 10 15.91 -5.60 -0.99
N TYR A 11 17.23 -5.38 -0.91
CA TYR A 11 17.92 -4.44 -1.79
C TYR A 11 18.13 -5.08 -3.16
N ALA A 12 18.57 -6.34 -3.21
CA ALA A 12 18.71 -7.09 -4.46
C ALA A 12 17.37 -7.24 -5.20
N GLU A 13 16.27 -7.43 -4.46
CA GLU A 13 14.91 -7.47 -4.99
C GLU A 13 14.35 -6.07 -5.34
N GLY A 14 15.08 -4.99 -5.07
CA GLY A 14 14.65 -3.63 -5.40
C GLY A 14 13.40 -3.17 -4.62
N LYS A 15 13.20 -3.66 -3.38
CA LYS A 15 12.02 -3.34 -2.57
C LYS A 15 12.29 -2.29 -1.48
N THR A 16 13.54 -2.09 -1.10
CA THR A 16 13.89 -1.24 0.05
C THR A 16 15.13 -0.41 -0.21
N ASP A 17 14.99 0.91 -0.04
CA ASP A 17 16.13 1.80 0.16
C ASP A 17 16.56 1.76 1.64
N TYR A 18 17.67 1.06 1.92
CA TYR A 18 18.21 0.95 3.27
C TYR A 18 18.76 2.28 3.80
N ARG A 19 19.18 3.22 2.95
CA ARG A 19 19.67 4.53 3.39
C ARG A 19 18.53 5.36 3.97
N ALA A 20 17.37 5.36 3.31
CA ALA A 20 16.16 5.97 3.85
C ALA A 20 15.68 5.24 5.11
N ARG A 21 15.62 3.90 5.05
CA ARG A 21 15.13 3.07 6.17
C ARG A 21 15.91 3.29 7.46
N ILE A 22 17.24 3.28 7.42
CA ILE A 22 18.09 3.48 8.62
C ILE A 22 17.71 4.77 9.36
N ARG A 23 17.49 5.88 8.64
CA ARG A 23 17.11 7.16 9.26
C ARG A 23 15.69 7.13 9.85
N MET A 24 14.78 6.41 9.22
CA MET A 24 13.40 6.29 9.69
C MET A 24 13.30 5.41 10.94
N ILE A 25 14.04 4.29 11.00
CA ILE A 25 13.96 3.34 12.12
C ILE A 25 14.80 3.74 13.33
N ASN A 26 15.94 4.42 13.12
CA ASN A 26 16.83 4.77 14.21
C ASN A 26 16.12 5.65 15.23
N GLN A 27 16.00 5.13 16.45
CA GLN A 27 15.44 5.83 17.59
C GLN A 27 16.56 6.46 18.42
N ASP A 28 16.27 7.57 19.08
CA ASP A 28 17.20 8.17 20.03
C ASP A 28 17.44 7.21 21.20
N LYS A 29 18.72 6.95 21.53
CA LYS A 29 19.09 5.95 22.54
C LYS A 29 18.55 6.27 23.94
N ASN A 30 18.26 7.53 24.23
CA ASN A 30 17.66 7.98 25.49
C ASN A 30 16.17 7.61 25.63
N LYS A 31 15.50 7.20 24.55
CA LYS A 31 14.09 6.75 24.58
C LYS A 31 13.95 5.24 24.78
N TYR A 32 15.07 4.52 24.88
CA TYR A 32 15.17 3.09 25.17
C TYR A 32 14.19 2.24 24.32
N ASN A 33 13.21 1.60 24.94
CA ASN A 33 12.26 0.69 24.29
C ASN A 33 11.07 1.39 23.61
N THR A 34 11.03 2.73 23.58
CA THR A 34 9.93 3.45 22.94
C THR A 34 9.95 3.20 21.43
N PRO A 35 8.94 2.54 20.85
CA PRO A 35 8.91 2.23 19.43
C PRO A 35 8.81 3.52 18.61
N LYS A 36 9.53 3.55 17.49
CA LYS A 36 9.41 4.61 16.49
C LYS A 36 8.45 4.12 15.40
N TYR A 37 7.24 4.67 15.40
CA TYR A 37 6.19 4.26 14.47
C TYR A 37 6.38 4.90 13.09
N ARG A 38 6.14 4.09 12.06
CA ARG A 38 6.15 4.49 10.66
C ARG A 38 4.80 4.19 10.04
N PHE A 39 4.28 5.14 9.30
CA PHE A 39 3.13 4.98 8.43
C PHE A 39 3.61 4.55 7.04
N VAL A 40 3.60 3.25 6.82
CA VAL A 40 4.07 2.62 5.58
C VAL A 40 2.92 2.59 4.59
N VAL A 41 3.09 3.30 3.47
CA VAL A 41 2.12 3.31 2.37
C VAL A 41 2.76 2.68 1.14
N ARG A 42 2.12 1.68 0.57
CA ARG A 42 2.57 0.99 -0.65
C ARG A 42 1.42 0.87 -1.63
N PHE A 43 1.71 1.17 -2.88
CA PHE A 43 0.79 0.97 -3.99
C PHE A 43 1.19 -0.29 -4.74
N SER A 44 0.23 -1.16 -4.98
CA SER A 44 0.31 -2.18 -6.03
C SER A 44 -0.50 -1.73 -7.24
N ASN A 45 -0.62 -2.56 -8.27
CA ASN A 45 -1.37 -2.19 -9.47
C ASN A 45 -2.88 -2.09 -9.20
N GLN A 46 -3.40 -2.88 -8.26
CA GLN A 46 -4.84 -3.02 -8.02
C GLN A 46 -5.26 -2.77 -6.56
N ASP A 47 -4.30 -2.59 -5.65
CA ASP A 47 -4.56 -2.41 -4.22
C ASP A 47 -3.63 -1.36 -3.60
N ILE A 48 -4.11 -0.73 -2.53
CA ILE A 48 -3.34 0.21 -1.70
C ILE A 48 -3.18 -0.42 -0.33
N VAL A 49 -1.95 -0.47 0.15
CA VAL A 49 -1.61 -1.00 1.48
C VAL A 49 -1.15 0.13 2.37
N ALA A 50 -1.81 0.30 3.51
CA ALA A 50 -1.48 1.29 4.52
C ALA A 50 -1.28 0.59 5.87
N GLN A 51 -0.13 0.77 6.51
CA GLN A 51 0.24 0.07 7.75
C GLN A 51 0.94 0.98 8.74
N ILE A 52 0.67 0.81 10.03
CA ILE A 52 1.50 1.37 11.11
C ILE A 52 2.47 0.29 11.58
N VAL A 53 3.76 0.59 11.51
CA VAL A 53 4.83 -0.38 11.73
C VAL A 53 5.89 0.18 12.66
N SER A 54 6.34 -0.61 13.63
CA SER A 54 7.54 -0.35 14.43
C SER A 54 8.62 -1.38 14.14
N ALA A 55 9.89 -1.01 14.29
CA ALA A 55 11.00 -1.93 14.07
C ALA A 55 11.35 -2.68 15.35
N SER A 56 11.57 -3.99 15.27
CA SER A 56 12.16 -4.82 16.33
C SER A 56 13.37 -5.61 15.80
N ILE A 57 14.13 -6.24 16.69
CA ILE A 57 15.31 -7.04 16.33
C ILE A 57 14.91 -8.26 15.49
N ALA A 58 13.78 -8.90 15.80
CA ALA A 58 13.29 -10.06 15.08
C ALA A 58 12.67 -9.71 13.71
N GLY A 59 12.19 -8.47 13.57
CA GLY A 59 11.49 -8.01 12.37
C GLY A 59 10.59 -6.80 12.66
N ASP A 60 9.93 -6.32 11.61
CA ASP A 60 8.97 -5.22 11.75
C ASP A 60 7.67 -5.72 12.37
N MET A 61 7.20 -5.05 13.42
CA MET A 61 5.93 -5.33 14.10
C MET A 61 4.84 -4.41 13.54
N VAL A 62 3.78 -5.00 12.99
CA VAL A 62 2.64 -4.25 12.45
C VAL A 62 1.63 -4.04 13.56
N LEU A 63 1.32 -2.77 13.88
CA LEU A 63 0.32 -2.41 14.88
C LEU A 63 -1.09 -2.54 14.30
N ALA A 64 -1.30 -1.98 13.11
CA ALA A 64 -2.56 -2.04 12.38
C ALA A 64 -2.30 -1.97 10.87
N ALA A 65 -3.24 -2.49 10.09
CA ALA A 65 -3.22 -2.46 8.64
C ALA A 65 -4.61 -2.08 8.09
N ALA A 66 -4.61 -1.44 6.92
CA ALA A 66 -5.78 -1.17 6.11
C ALA A 66 -5.42 -1.38 4.63
N TYR A 67 -6.40 -1.87 3.87
CA TYR A 67 -6.24 -2.22 2.48
C TYR A 67 -7.37 -1.62 1.63
N ALA A 68 -7.10 -1.34 0.35
CA ALA A 68 -8.15 -0.80 -0.52
C ALA A 68 -9.20 -1.85 -0.89
N HIS A 69 -8.82 -3.14 -0.96
CA HIS A 69 -9.77 -4.23 -1.20
C HIS A 69 -10.81 -4.44 -0.08
N GLU A 70 -10.66 -3.76 1.07
CA GLU A 70 -11.66 -3.74 2.13
C GLU A 70 -12.68 -2.60 1.97
N LEU A 71 -12.36 -1.57 1.17
CA LEU A 71 -13.23 -0.42 0.92
C LEU A 71 -14.60 -0.76 0.30
N PRO A 72 -14.77 -1.83 -0.51
CA PRO A 72 -16.09 -2.25 -0.97
C PRO A 72 -17.07 -2.54 0.16
N HIS A 73 -16.62 -2.89 1.36
CA HIS A 73 -17.49 -3.09 2.52
C HIS A 73 -18.09 -1.77 3.04
N TYR A 74 -17.46 -0.64 2.73
CA TYR A 74 -17.88 0.69 3.14
C TYR A 74 -18.63 1.45 2.03
N GLY A 75 -18.69 0.88 0.81
CA GLY A 75 -19.40 1.45 -0.33
C GLY A 75 -18.52 1.88 -1.52
N VAL A 76 -17.18 1.77 -1.44
CA VAL A 76 -16.32 2.02 -2.62
C VAL A 76 -16.12 0.74 -3.38
N GLU A 77 -16.95 0.56 -4.39
CA GLU A 77 -16.98 -0.68 -5.15
C GLU A 77 -15.95 -0.77 -6.29
N VAL A 78 -15.63 0.37 -6.90
CA VAL A 78 -14.74 0.52 -8.05
C VAL A 78 -13.69 1.60 -7.78
N GLY A 79 -12.60 1.58 -8.54
CA GLY A 79 -11.58 2.64 -8.45
C GLY A 79 -10.68 2.59 -7.21
N LEU A 80 -10.34 1.38 -6.73
CA LEU A 80 -9.62 1.16 -5.46
C LEU A 80 -8.19 1.74 -5.40
N THR A 81 -7.63 2.20 -6.51
CA THR A 81 -6.27 2.74 -6.58
C THR A 81 -6.20 4.23 -6.88
N ASN A 82 -7.33 4.95 -6.92
CA ASN A 82 -7.33 6.38 -7.19
C ASN A 82 -6.89 7.21 -5.94
N TYR A 83 -6.82 8.53 -6.08
CA TYR A 83 -6.43 9.41 -4.97
C TYR A 83 -7.45 9.38 -3.81
N ALA A 84 -8.74 9.30 -4.13
CA ALA A 84 -9.83 9.25 -3.16
C ALA A 84 -9.81 7.94 -2.33
N ALA A 85 -9.54 6.80 -2.95
CA ALA A 85 -9.35 5.52 -2.29
C ALA A 85 -8.09 5.52 -1.42
N ALA A 86 -7.01 6.18 -1.87
CA ALA A 86 -5.84 6.39 -1.02
C ALA A 86 -6.19 7.18 0.24
N TYR A 87 -6.96 8.26 0.11
CA TYR A 87 -7.48 9.01 1.24
C TYR A 87 -8.34 8.14 2.17
N CYS A 88 -9.30 7.39 1.63
CA CYS A 88 -10.16 6.49 2.40
C CYS A 88 -9.35 5.41 3.16
N THR A 89 -8.35 4.79 2.53
CA THR A 89 -7.49 3.79 3.18
C THR A 89 -6.65 4.39 4.31
N GLY A 90 -6.14 5.62 4.13
CA GLY A 90 -5.44 6.36 5.18
C GLY A 90 -6.35 6.67 6.38
N LEU A 91 -7.56 7.16 6.10
CA LEU A 91 -8.59 7.45 7.12
C LEU A 91 -8.98 6.19 7.89
N LEU A 92 -9.21 5.08 7.18
CA LEU A 92 -9.53 3.78 7.76
C LEU A 92 -8.42 3.29 8.70
N LEU A 93 -7.15 3.40 8.29
CA LEU A 93 -6.03 3.02 9.15
C LEU A 93 -5.96 3.91 10.41
N ALA A 94 -6.12 5.22 10.27
CA ALA A 94 -6.07 6.15 11.39
C ALA A 94 -7.13 5.82 12.45
N ARG A 95 -8.40 5.65 12.02
CA ARG A 95 -9.49 5.29 12.93
C ARG A 95 -9.30 3.91 13.57
N ARG A 96 -8.73 2.94 12.84
CA ARG A 96 -8.34 1.63 13.41
C ARG A 96 -7.32 1.75 14.53
N VAL A 97 -6.27 2.54 14.29
CA VAL A 97 -5.17 2.72 15.24
C VAL A 97 -5.66 3.43 16.49
N LEU A 98 -6.44 4.50 16.34
CA LEU A 98 -6.98 5.24 17.48
C LEU A 98 -7.98 4.41 18.27
N LYS A 99 -8.87 3.65 17.61
CA LYS A 99 -9.79 2.73 18.29
C LYS A 99 -9.05 1.63 19.04
N ALA A 100 -7.97 1.09 18.46
CA ALA A 100 -7.14 0.08 19.12
C ALA A 100 -6.34 0.62 20.32
N LEU A 101 -6.12 1.93 20.38
CA LEU A 101 -5.41 2.61 21.47
C LEU A 101 -6.33 3.36 22.44
N GLU A 102 -7.65 3.27 22.24
CA GLU A 102 -8.70 3.93 23.03
C GLU A 102 -8.53 5.46 23.07
N MET A 103 -8.22 6.06 21.91
CA MET A 103 -7.99 7.50 21.72
C MET A 103 -8.90 8.11 20.64
N ASP A 104 -9.91 7.38 20.22
CA ASP A 104 -10.73 7.69 19.06
C ASP A 104 -11.74 8.83 19.31
N GLU A 105 -12.16 9.01 20.57
CA GLU A 105 -13.00 10.13 21.02
C GLU A 105 -12.19 11.43 21.26
N GLU A 106 -10.97 11.33 21.79
CA GLU A 106 -10.13 12.51 22.05
C GLU A 106 -9.61 13.13 20.75
N TYR A 107 -9.29 12.29 19.77
CA TYR A 107 -8.72 12.69 18.48
C TYR A 107 -9.63 12.27 17.33
N GLU A 108 -10.76 12.97 17.17
CA GLU A 108 -11.70 12.75 16.05
C GLU A 108 -11.10 13.15 14.69
N GLY A 109 -10.18 14.11 14.69
CA GLY A 109 -9.58 14.69 13.49
C GLY A 109 -10.53 15.66 12.78
N ASN A 110 -10.36 15.80 11.47
CA ASN A 110 -11.22 16.67 10.67
C ASN A 110 -12.39 15.88 10.07
N VAL A 111 -13.60 16.09 10.60
CA VAL A 111 -14.81 15.36 10.19
C VAL A 111 -15.17 15.62 8.74
N GLU A 112 -15.10 16.88 8.32
CA GLU A 112 -15.37 17.30 6.95
C GLU A 112 -14.06 17.45 6.19
N ALA A 113 -13.84 16.65 5.14
CA ALA A 113 -12.60 16.75 4.36
C ALA A 113 -12.58 18.05 3.54
N THR A 114 -12.20 19.17 4.17
CA THR A 114 -12.17 20.52 3.60
C THR A 114 -11.04 20.70 2.58
N GLY A 115 -10.02 19.85 2.62
CA GLY A 115 -8.83 19.95 1.75
C GLY A 115 -7.75 20.89 2.28
N GLU A 116 -8.02 21.60 3.37
CA GLU A 116 -7.05 22.46 4.06
C GLU A 116 -5.95 21.64 4.74
N ASP A 117 -4.80 22.27 4.99
CA ASP A 117 -3.74 21.66 5.78
C ASP A 117 -4.21 21.45 7.22
N PHE A 118 -4.07 20.24 7.75
CA PHE A 118 -4.57 19.90 9.08
C PHE A 118 -3.50 19.16 9.85
N SER A 119 -3.17 19.69 11.02
CA SER A 119 -2.29 19.06 11.99
C SER A 119 -3.05 18.92 13.31
N VAL A 120 -2.93 17.75 13.92
CA VAL A 120 -3.58 17.45 15.19
C VAL A 120 -2.82 18.15 16.30
N GLU A 121 -3.48 19.09 16.98
CA GLU A 121 -2.92 19.74 18.15
C GLU A 121 -3.01 18.82 19.38
N PRO A 122 -2.02 18.85 20.27
CA PRO A 122 -2.02 18.00 21.45
C PRO A 122 -3.08 18.44 22.46
N ALA A 123 -3.90 17.47 22.89
CA ALA A 123 -4.80 17.65 24.02
C ALA A 123 -4.02 17.70 25.35
N GLU A 124 -4.70 18.13 26.42
CA GLU A 124 -4.12 18.24 27.75
C GLU A 124 -3.77 16.89 28.38
N SER A 125 -4.50 15.83 28.00
CA SER A 125 -4.40 14.52 28.66
C SER A 125 -3.29 13.63 28.07
N ARG A 126 -3.43 13.25 26.79
CA ARG A 126 -2.52 12.34 26.10
C ARG A 126 -2.13 12.95 24.78
N ARG A 127 -0.84 12.88 24.43
CA ARG A 127 -0.34 13.37 23.13
C ARG A 127 -0.88 12.52 21.96
N PRO A 128 -1.10 13.12 20.78
CA PRO A 128 -1.63 12.40 19.63
C PRO A 128 -0.66 11.31 19.16
N PHE A 129 -1.20 10.29 18.50
CA PHE A 129 -0.40 9.18 18.02
C PHE A 129 0.53 9.64 16.89
N ARG A 130 1.83 9.67 17.17
CA ARG A 130 2.84 10.15 16.23
C ARG A 130 3.42 9.04 15.36
N ALA A 131 3.37 9.21 14.04
CA ALA A 131 4.01 8.32 13.07
C ALA A 131 4.79 9.09 12.00
N LEU A 132 5.78 8.45 11.38
CA LEU A 132 6.54 9.02 10.26
C LEU A 132 6.12 8.36 8.94
N LEU A 133 5.82 9.15 7.91
CA LEU A 133 5.50 8.61 6.58
C LEU A 133 6.71 7.87 5.97
N ASP A 134 6.51 6.61 5.62
CA ASP A 134 7.46 5.77 4.89
C ASP A 134 6.89 5.50 3.49
N VAL A 135 7.42 6.22 2.50
CA VAL A 135 7.04 6.12 1.07
C VAL A 135 7.77 5.01 0.32
N GLY A 136 8.79 4.41 0.94
CA GLY A 136 9.66 3.42 0.30
C GLY A 136 10.43 4.01 -0.89
N LEU A 137 10.28 3.38 -2.06
CA LEU A 137 10.97 3.76 -3.29
C LEU A 137 10.16 4.70 -4.20
N VAL A 138 8.95 5.08 -3.78
CA VAL A 138 8.07 5.94 -4.57
C VAL A 138 8.67 7.34 -4.66
N ARG A 139 8.74 7.89 -5.87
CA ARG A 139 9.18 9.28 -6.08
C ARG A 139 8.14 10.23 -5.49
N THR A 140 8.60 11.11 -4.60
CA THR A 140 7.77 12.08 -3.86
C THR A 140 7.47 13.33 -4.67
N THR A 141 6.78 13.18 -5.80
CA THR A 141 6.25 14.29 -6.59
C THR A 141 4.98 14.87 -5.96
N THR A 142 4.70 16.15 -6.22
CA THR A 142 3.45 16.80 -5.81
C THR A 142 2.25 16.12 -6.47
N GLY A 143 1.18 15.91 -5.71
CA GLY A 143 -0.04 15.23 -6.17
C GLY A 143 0.06 13.70 -6.23
N ASN A 144 1.14 13.09 -5.73
CA ASN A 144 1.22 11.63 -5.65
C ASN A 144 0.18 11.06 -4.68
N ARG A 145 -0.46 9.95 -5.05
CA ARG A 145 -1.50 9.25 -4.27
C ARG A 145 -1.04 8.83 -2.88
N VAL A 146 0.26 8.61 -2.65
CA VAL A 146 0.82 8.35 -1.31
C VAL A 146 0.47 9.49 -0.34
N PHE A 147 0.44 10.73 -0.83
CA PHE A 147 0.06 11.88 -0.01
C PHE A 147 -1.46 11.99 0.19
N GLY A 148 -2.28 11.34 -0.64
CA GLY A 148 -3.70 11.16 -0.38
C GLY A 148 -3.93 10.29 0.86
N ALA A 149 -3.21 9.16 0.96
CA ALA A 149 -3.24 8.33 2.16
C ALA A 149 -2.68 9.03 3.39
N LEU A 150 -1.64 9.86 3.23
CA LEU A 150 -1.16 10.76 4.29
C LEU A 150 -2.29 11.69 4.76
N LYS A 151 -2.97 12.37 3.83
CA LYS A 151 -4.03 13.32 4.17
C LYS A 151 -5.21 12.64 4.88
N GLY A 152 -5.60 11.45 4.43
CA GLY A 152 -6.63 10.66 5.11
C GLY A 152 -6.22 10.26 6.53
N ALA A 153 -4.95 9.91 6.74
CA ALA A 153 -4.45 9.57 8.07
C ALA A 153 -4.41 10.78 9.03
N LEU A 154 -4.08 11.97 8.51
CA LEU A 154 -4.10 13.23 9.26
C LEU A 154 -5.52 13.62 9.66
N ASP A 155 -6.44 13.63 8.70
CA ASP A 155 -7.86 13.94 8.93
C ASP A 155 -8.54 12.88 9.82
N GLY A 156 -7.97 11.69 9.92
CA GLY A 156 -8.39 10.64 10.85
C GLY A 156 -7.87 10.79 12.28
N GLY A 157 -7.01 11.78 12.56
CA GLY A 157 -6.52 12.10 13.91
C GLY A 157 -5.09 11.62 14.24
N LEU A 158 -4.31 11.15 13.27
CA LEU A 158 -2.90 10.82 13.51
C LEU A 158 -1.99 12.05 13.38
N ASP A 159 -0.99 12.16 14.25
CA ASP A 159 0.08 13.15 14.12
C ASP A 159 1.17 12.61 13.18
N ILE A 160 1.18 13.09 11.94
CA ILE A 160 2.25 12.77 10.98
C ILE A 160 2.90 14.08 10.54
N PRO A 161 4.17 14.33 10.93
CA PRO A 161 4.86 15.56 10.53
C PRO A 161 4.96 15.68 9.00
N HIS A 162 4.44 16.76 8.44
CA HIS A 162 4.35 16.97 6.99
C HIS A 162 4.43 18.45 6.59
N SER A 163 4.34 18.70 5.29
CA SER A 163 4.17 20.03 4.69
C SER A 163 3.20 19.90 3.51
N ASP A 164 2.38 20.93 3.34
CA ASP A 164 1.41 21.14 2.25
C ASP A 164 1.95 21.01 0.81
N LYS A 165 3.26 21.21 0.60
CA LYS A 165 3.93 21.25 -0.72
C LYS A 165 3.74 20.03 -1.62
N ARG A 166 3.35 18.89 -1.05
CA ARG A 166 3.22 17.62 -1.77
C ARG A 166 1.78 17.20 -2.03
N PHE A 167 0.80 17.90 -1.46
CA PHE A 167 -0.61 17.63 -1.73
C PHE A 167 -1.02 18.01 -3.15
N ALA A 168 -2.12 17.42 -3.62
CA ALA A 168 -2.71 17.79 -4.89
C ALA A 168 -3.32 19.20 -4.77
N GLY A 169 -3.07 20.08 -5.73
CA GLY A 169 -3.51 21.48 -5.66
C GLY A 169 -2.43 22.46 -5.18
N TYR A 170 -1.25 21.99 -4.75
CA TYR A 170 -0.14 22.89 -4.44
C TYR A 170 0.49 23.48 -5.71
N ASN A 171 0.49 24.80 -5.82
CA ASN A 171 1.14 25.51 -6.91
C ASN A 171 2.55 25.97 -6.50
N LYS A 172 3.56 25.59 -7.30
CA LYS A 172 4.97 25.91 -7.03
C LYS A 172 5.30 27.40 -7.17
N GLU A 173 4.56 28.13 -8.01
CA GLU A 173 4.79 29.54 -8.29
C GLU A 173 4.22 30.42 -7.16
N SER A 174 2.94 30.22 -6.83
CA SER A 174 2.29 30.93 -5.72
C SER A 174 2.73 30.42 -4.34
N LYS A 175 3.34 29.23 -4.27
CA LYS A 175 3.76 28.55 -3.03
C LYS A 175 2.61 28.34 -2.03
N GLN A 176 1.40 28.19 -2.54
CA GLN A 176 0.19 28.01 -1.75
C GLN A 176 -0.53 26.75 -2.20
N LEU A 177 -1.13 26.07 -1.23
CA LEU A 177 -2.08 25.00 -1.47
C LEU A 177 -3.45 25.61 -1.77
N ASP A 178 -4.05 25.22 -2.90
CA ASP A 178 -5.45 25.49 -3.19
C ASP A 178 -6.32 24.40 -2.51
N PRO A 179 -7.07 24.72 -1.43
CA PRO A 179 -7.87 23.75 -0.70
C PRO A 179 -9.03 23.21 -1.55
N GLU A 180 -9.59 24.01 -2.46
CA GLU A 180 -10.72 23.61 -3.29
C GLU A 180 -10.29 22.54 -4.30
N VAL A 181 -9.13 22.74 -4.93
CA VAL A 181 -8.54 21.73 -5.81
C VAL A 181 -8.22 20.47 -5.02
N HIS A 182 -7.61 20.59 -3.84
CA HIS A 182 -7.28 19.44 -3.02
C HIS A 182 -8.53 18.64 -2.61
N ARG A 183 -9.58 19.35 -2.17
CA ARG A 183 -10.90 18.78 -1.87
C ARG A 183 -11.49 18.03 -3.07
N LYS A 184 -11.40 18.60 -4.27
CA LYS A 184 -11.83 17.93 -5.50
C LYS A 184 -11.07 16.62 -5.75
N TYR A 185 -9.79 16.53 -5.40
CA TYR A 185 -9.03 15.28 -5.50
C TYR A 185 -9.46 14.24 -4.45
N ILE A 186 -9.75 14.68 -3.22
CA ILE A 186 -10.20 13.81 -2.12
C ILE A 186 -11.53 13.13 -2.47
N TYR A 187 -12.49 13.86 -3.03
CA TYR A 187 -13.80 13.32 -3.40
C TYR A 187 -13.88 12.77 -4.83
N GLY A 188 -12.75 12.56 -5.51
CA GLY A 188 -12.73 11.94 -6.83
C GLY A 188 -13.25 12.83 -7.97
N GLY A 189 -13.40 14.13 -7.76
CA GLY A 189 -13.90 15.08 -8.77
C GLY A 189 -13.01 15.23 -10.01
N HIS A 190 -11.73 14.83 -9.94
CA HIS A 190 -10.84 14.71 -11.11
C HIS A 190 -11.20 13.51 -11.99
N VAL A 191 -11.62 12.39 -11.37
CA VAL A 191 -12.12 11.21 -12.09
C VAL A 191 -13.48 11.54 -12.72
N ALA A 192 -14.37 12.18 -11.96
CA ALA A 192 -15.66 12.65 -12.48
C ALA A 192 -15.49 13.59 -13.68
N ALA A 193 -14.57 14.56 -13.60
CA ALA A 193 -14.28 15.44 -14.72
C ALA A 193 -13.78 14.67 -15.95
N TYR A 194 -12.92 13.67 -15.76
CA TYR A 194 -12.43 12.84 -16.85
C TYR A 194 -13.50 11.94 -17.46
N MET A 195 -14.44 11.44 -16.65
CA MET A 195 -15.62 10.70 -17.11
C MET A 195 -16.46 11.58 -18.04
N ARG A 196 -16.78 12.82 -17.64
CA ARG A 196 -17.56 13.76 -18.46
C ARG A 196 -16.89 14.10 -19.78
N THR A 197 -15.59 14.40 -19.75
CA THR A 197 -14.85 14.70 -20.99
C THR A 197 -14.85 13.51 -21.96
N LEU A 198 -14.68 12.28 -21.45
CA LEU A 198 -14.66 11.10 -22.31
C LEU A 198 -16.05 10.74 -22.84
N GLU A 199 -17.11 11.00 -22.08
CA GLU A 199 -18.48 10.78 -22.52
C GLU A 199 -18.86 11.72 -23.68
N GLU A 200 -18.41 12.98 -23.62
CA GLU A 200 -18.63 13.98 -24.68
C GLU A 200 -17.74 13.78 -25.90
N ASP A 201 -16.43 13.60 -25.70
CA ASP A 201 -15.44 13.58 -26.79
C ASP A 201 -15.31 12.19 -27.46
N GLU A 202 -15.32 11.10 -26.67
CA GLU A 202 -14.95 9.76 -27.13
C GLU A 202 -15.71 8.62 -26.38
N PRO A 203 -17.00 8.39 -26.72
CA PRO A 203 -17.85 7.44 -25.98
C PRO A 203 -17.35 5.98 -26.02
N GLU A 204 -16.62 5.58 -27.07
CA GLU A 204 -16.01 4.24 -27.14
C GLU A 204 -14.92 4.05 -26.07
N LYS A 205 -14.08 5.07 -25.85
CA LYS A 205 -13.07 5.04 -24.78
C LYS A 205 -13.72 5.05 -23.42
N TYR A 206 -14.80 5.82 -23.25
CA TYR A 206 -15.57 5.81 -22.01
C TYR A 206 -16.07 4.40 -21.65
N GLN A 207 -16.68 3.69 -22.59
CA GLN A 207 -17.16 2.32 -22.37
C GLN A 207 -16.04 1.35 -22.02
N SER A 208 -14.87 1.46 -22.66
CA SER A 208 -13.74 0.58 -22.36
C SER A 208 -13.09 0.88 -20.99
N HIS A 209 -12.80 2.15 -20.69
CA HIS A 209 -12.12 2.56 -19.45
C HIS A 209 -13.00 2.46 -18.22
N PHE A 210 -14.28 2.79 -18.34
CA PHE A 210 -15.24 2.82 -17.23
C PHE A 210 -16.24 1.66 -17.27
N SER A 211 -15.92 0.57 -17.98
CA SER A 211 -16.75 -0.64 -18.07
C SER A 211 -17.26 -1.13 -16.70
N GLU A 212 -16.39 -1.20 -15.69
CA GLU A 212 -16.80 -1.59 -14.33
C GLU A 212 -17.71 -0.56 -13.65
N TYR A 213 -17.52 0.74 -13.91
CA TYR A 213 -18.37 1.79 -13.35
C TYR A 213 -19.77 1.71 -13.95
N ILE A 214 -19.88 1.51 -15.27
CA ILE A 214 -21.14 1.32 -15.98
C ILE A 214 -21.86 0.07 -15.46
N MET A 215 -21.14 -1.04 -15.31
CA MET A 215 -21.69 -2.29 -14.80
C MET A 215 -22.28 -2.15 -13.39
N ARG A 216 -21.70 -1.29 -12.55
CA ARG A 216 -22.15 -1.06 -11.18
C ARG A 216 -23.02 0.19 -11.01
N GLY A 217 -23.34 0.88 -12.10
CA GLY A 217 -24.21 2.06 -12.09
C GLY A 217 -23.63 3.27 -11.36
N VAL A 218 -22.30 3.44 -11.37
CA VAL A 218 -21.63 4.59 -10.75
C VAL A 218 -21.36 5.66 -11.81
N ASP A 219 -22.05 6.79 -11.68
CA ASP A 219 -21.96 7.96 -12.56
C ASP A 219 -20.99 9.03 -12.03
N ALA A 220 -20.65 10.01 -12.89
CA ALA A 220 -19.71 11.07 -12.53
C ALA A 220 -20.24 11.97 -11.39
N ASP A 221 -21.55 12.18 -11.33
CA ASP A 221 -22.19 13.07 -10.35
C ASP A 221 -22.36 12.40 -8.98
N GLY A 222 -22.60 11.08 -8.94
CA GLY A 222 -22.73 10.32 -7.70
C GLY A 222 -21.43 10.08 -6.93
N LEU A 223 -20.25 10.31 -7.53
CA LEU A 223 -18.94 10.01 -6.92
C LEU A 223 -18.69 10.78 -5.61
N GLU A 224 -19.01 12.07 -5.55
CA GLU A 224 -18.76 12.86 -4.33
C GLU A 224 -19.63 12.38 -3.17
N GLU A 225 -20.90 12.08 -3.42
CA GLU A 225 -21.81 11.55 -2.42
C GLU A 225 -21.39 10.16 -1.92
N MET A 226 -20.93 9.30 -2.83
CA MET A 226 -20.40 7.97 -2.50
C MET A 226 -19.25 8.09 -1.51
N TYR A 227 -18.24 8.94 -1.79
CA TYR A 227 -17.10 9.10 -0.88
C TYR A 227 -17.48 9.73 0.46
N LYS A 228 -18.42 10.69 0.50
CA LYS A 228 -18.95 11.22 1.78
C LYS A 228 -19.60 10.13 2.64
N LYS A 229 -20.43 9.27 2.03
CA LYS A 229 -21.05 8.12 2.71
C LYS A 229 -19.99 7.15 3.23
N VAL A 230 -18.95 6.88 2.44
CA VAL A 230 -17.83 6.02 2.82
C VAL A 230 -17.05 6.59 4.00
N HIS A 231 -16.73 7.88 3.99
CA HIS A 231 -16.02 8.52 5.11
C HIS A 231 -16.82 8.41 6.42
N ALA A 232 -18.14 8.58 6.36
CA ALA A 232 -19.03 8.38 7.49
C ALA A 232 -19.06 6.92 7.95
N ALA A 233 -19.18 5.97 7.02
CA ALA A 233 -19.18 4.53 7.31
C ALA A 233 -17.86 4.06 7.96
N ILE A 234 -16.72 4.54 7.48
CA ILE A 234 -15.39 4.25 8.05
C ILE A 234 -15.29 4.76 9.49
N ARG A 235 -15.83 5.95 9.78
CA ARG A 235 -15.83 6.50 11.14
C ARG A 235 -16.76 5.73 12.08
N ALA A 236 -17.90 5.26 11.57
CA ALA A 236 -18.86 4.48 12.35
C ALA A 236 -18.30 3.12 12.78
N ASP A 237 -17.69 2.37 11.86
CA ASP A 237 -17.05 1.10 12.21
C ASP A 237 -15.73 0.88 11.47
N PRO A 238 -14.58 1.24 12.07
CA PRO A 238 -13.30 1.03 11.43
C PRO A 238 -12.79 -0.42 11.57
N THR A 239 -13.52 -1.36 12.17
CA THR A 239 -12.94 -2.67 12.52
C THR A 239 -12.65 -3.57 11.31
N PRO A 240 -11.55 -4.35 11.32
CA PRO A 240 -11.24 -5.27 10.23
C PRO A 240 -12.14 -6.51 10.29
N LYS A 241 -12.82 -6.83 9.19
CA LYS A 241 -13.61 -8.06 9.05
C LYS A 241 -12.67 -9.26 8.94
N LYS A 242 -12.76 -10.20 9.89
CA LYS A 242 -11.97 -11.44 9.83
C LYS A 242 -12.53 -12.38 8.76
N SER A 243 -11.63 -13.07 8.06
CA SER A 243 -11.99 -14.11 7.10
C SER A 243 -12.62 -15.31 7.80
N GLU A 244 -13.77 -15.74 7.31
CA GLU A 244 -14.47 -16.96 7.78
C GLU A 244 -13.96 -18.24 7.11
N LYS A 245 -13.06 -18.12 6.11
CA LYS A 245 -12.51 -19.28 5.40
C LYS A 245 -11.74 -20.20 6.35
N GLN A 246 -12.18 -21.46 6.44
CA GLN A 246 -11.50 -22.48 7.22
C GLN A 246 -10.16 -22.88 6.57
N PRO A 247 -9.13 -23.19 7.37
CA PRO A 247 -7.88 -23.70 6.84
C PRO A 247 -8.11 -25.02 6.10
N PRO A 248 -7.45 -25.25 4.95
CA PRO A 248 -7.58 -26.50 4.22
C PRO A 248 -7.09 -27.68 5.07
N LYS A 249 -7.84 -28.79 5.06
CA LYS A 249 -7.51 -30.00 5.84
C LYS A 249 -6.21 -30.66 5.37
N GLU A 250 -5.89 -30.56 4.09
CA GLU A 250 -4.68 -31.14 3.48
C GLU A 250 -3.94 -30.08 2.67
N HIS A 251 -2.62 -30.00 2.85
CA HIS A 251 -1.78 -29.06 2.13
C HIS A 251 -1.26 -29.68 0.83
N LYS A 252 -1.94 -29.40 -0.29
CA LYS A 252 -1.48 -29.82 -1.62
C LYS A 252 -0.16 -29.13 -1.97
N ARG A 253 0.84 -29.91 -2.40
CA ARG A 253 2.14 -29.39 -2.84
C ARG A 253 2.17 -29.30 -4.36
N TYR A 254 2.30 -28.08 -4.89
CA TYR A 254 2.45 -27.84 -6.33
C TYR A 254 3.91 -27.81 -6.79
N ASN A 255 4.85 -27.54 -5.87
CA ASN A 255 6.27 -27.44 -6.19
C ASN A 255 6.92 -28.82 -6.22
N LEU A 256 7.83 -29.04 -7.18
CA LEU A 256 8.65 -30.24 -7.26
C LEU A 256 9.35 -30.52 -5.92
N LYS A 257 9.44 -31.80 -5.57
CA LYS A 257 10.23 -32.25 -4.42
C LYS A 257 11.70 -32.04 -4.74
N LYS A 258 12.45 -31.46 -3.80
CA LYS A 258 13.92 -31.38 -3.93
C LYS A 258 14.42 -32.82 -3.97
N LEU A 259 15.19 -33.15 -5.00
CA LEU A 259 15.77 -34.48 -5.12
C LEU A 259 16.67 -34.78 -3.92
N THR A 260 16.57 -35.99 -3.41
CA THR A 260 17.46 -36.47 -2.35
C THR A 260 18.89 -36.57 -2.90
N TYR A 261 19.87 -36.76 -2.01
CA TYR A 261 21.24 -36.98 -2.44
C TYR A 261 21.37 -38.27 -3.27
N GLU A 262 20.70 -39.34 -2.83
CA GLU A 262 20.71 -40.64 -3.49
C GLU A 262 20.07 -40.58 -4.88
N GLU A 263 18.92 -39.93 -5.02
CA GLU A 263 18.27 -39.73 -6.32
C GLU A 263 19.15 -38.90 -7.27
N ARG A 264 19.87 -37.89 -6.76
CA ARG A 264 20.84 -37.12 -7.56
C ARG A 264 22.03 -37.97 -7.99
N LYS A 265 22.53 -38.83 -7.10
CA LYS A 265 23.63 -39.75 -7.39
C LYS A 265 23.22 -40.80 -8.43
N ALA A 266 22.03 -41.38 -8.29
CA ALA A 266 21.47 -42.33 -9.25
C ALA A 266 21.31 -41.68 -10.63
N LYS A 267 20.74 -40.47 -10.71
CA LYS A 267 20.63 -39.72 -11.97
C LYS A 267 21.99 -39.40 -12.60
N LEU A 268 23.02 -39.14 -11.79
CA LEU A 268 24.36 -38.92 -12.31
C LEU A 268 24.95 -40.20 -12.93
N ILE A 269 24.78 -41.34 -12.24
CA ILE A 269 25.25 -42.65 -12.72
C ILE A 269 24.52 -43.03 -14.00
N GLU A 270 23.19 -42.91 -14.04
CA GLU A 270 22.38 -43.13 -15.25
C GLU A 270 22.86 -42.26 -16.42
N ARG A 271 23.13 -40.98 -16.15
CA ARG A 271 23.63 -40.06 -17.18
C ARG A 271 25.02 -40.42 -17.68
N LEU A 272 25.94 -40.84 -16.80
CA LEU A 272 27.28 -41.29 -17.19
C LEU A 272 27.23 -42.57 -18.02
N ASN A 273 26.40 -43.53 -17.61
CA ASN A 273 26.23 -44.79 -18.35
C ASN A 273 25.64 -44.55 -19.74
N ALA A 274 24.65 -43.66 -19.86
CA ALA A 274 24.06 -43.29 -21.16
C ALA A 274 25.08 -42.60 -22.08
N LEU A 275 25.93 -41.71 -21.55
CA LEU A 275 26.98 -41.05 -22.32
C LEU A 275 28.05 -42.04 -22.80
N ASN A 276 28.47 -42.97 -21.95
CA ASN A 276 29.46 -43.99 -22.32
C ASN A 276 28.92 -44.97 -23.36
N ALA A 277 27.61 -45.29 -23.31
CA ALA A 277 26.98 -46.14 -24.32
C ALA A 277 26.87 -45.44 -25.68
N ALA A 278 26.52 -44.14 -25.71
CA ALA A 278 26.46 -43.37 -26.95
C ALA A 278 27.85 -43.18 -27.61
N ALA A 279 28.92 -43.05 -26.81
CA ALA A 279 30.28 -42.92 -27.33
C ALA A 279 30.84 -44.24 -27.89
N GLY A 280 30.33 -45.40 -27.45
CA GLY A 280 30.74 -46.70 -28.00
C GLY A 280 30.02 -47.08 -29.30
N ASP A 281 28.88 -46.46 -29.60
CA ASP A 281 28.12 -46.65 -30.85
C ASP A 281 28.74 -45.85 -32.01
N ASP A 282 29.34 -44.69 -31.73
CA ASP A 282 30.05 -43.86 -32.75
C ASP A 282 31.40 -44.49 -33.18
N ASP A 283 32.00 -45.36 -32.37
CA ASP A 283 33.27 -46.05 -32.70
C ASP A 283 33.05 -47.34 -33.53
N GLU A 284 31.81 -47.80 -33.73
CA GLU A 284 31.47 -48.99 -34.53
C GLU A 284 31.00 -48.67 -35.98
N GLU A 285 30.81 -47.39 -36.35
CA GLU A 285 30.41 -46.98 -37.71
C GLU A 285 31.58 -46.58 -38.66
N ASP A 286 32.83 -46.56 -38.20
CA ASP A 286 34.01 -46.17 -39.00
C ASP A 286 34.84 -47.36 -39.57
N ASP A 287 34.34 -48.60 -39.47
CA ASP A 287 35.06 -49.83 -39.84
C ASP A 287 34.38 -50.66 -40.98
N ASP A 288 33.74 -50.00 -41.97
CA ASP A 288 33.28 -50.61 -43.25
C ASP A 288 33.90 -49.95 -44.51
#